data_AF-A0A087UXN8-F1
#
_entry.id   AF-A0A087UXN8-F1
#
_cell.length_a   1.000
_cell.length_b   1.000
_cell.length_c   1.000
_cell.angle_alpha   90.00
_cell.angle_beta   90.00
_cell.angle_gamma   90.00
#
_symmetry.space_group_name_H-M   'P 1'
#
loop_
_entity.id
_entity.type
_entity.pdbx_description
1 polymer ?
#
loop_
_entity_poly.entity_id
_entity_poly.type
_entity_poly.pdbx_seq_one_letter_code
_entity_poly.pdbx_strand_id
1 'polypeptide(L)'
;MKKGRSNGATSLKKKIWKMVAFGRKYIDGVNNFCCLWKDDDLHFFYNVWFEDSTGRLIKPTSYPNLKKFPAKGILCGNFYKKLVKECFPDASFEHILCYEFFCVHLDSTPNEVIVDHSRKLCRQLWDFTGAYRTSLDLL
;
A
#
# COMPACT_ATOMS: atom_id res chain seq x y z
N MET A 1 -6.30 -8.23 43.86
CA MET A 1 -5.92 -8.89 42.58
C MET A 1 -7.07 -8.75 41.58
N LYS A 2 -6.98 -7.85 40.60
CA LYS A 2 -7.92 -7.80 39.46
C LYS A 2 -7.09 -7.63 38.18
N LYS A 3 -6.89 -8.73 37.45
CA LYS A 3 -6.21 -8.76 36.15
C LYS A 3 -7.19 -8.18 35.11
N GLY A 4 -7.01 -6.91 34.76
CA GLY A 4 -7.80 -6.23 33.74
C GLY A 4 -7.53 -6.83 32.37
N ARG A 5 -8.49 -7.61 31.86
CA ARG A 5 -8.48 -8.21 30.53
C ARG A 5 -9.06 -7.21 29.52
N SER A 6 -8.28 -6.24 29.05
CA SER A 6 -8.72 -5.31 27.97
C SER A 6 -7.62 -4.58 27.16
N ASN A 7 -6.34 -4.89 27.31
CA ASN A 7 -5.26 -4.05 26.75
C ASN A 7 -4.68 -4.49 25.37
N GLY A 8 -4.97 -5.69 24.89
CA GLY A 8 -4.36 -6.22 23.66
C GLY A 8 -4.89 -5.59 22.35
N ALA A 9 -6.22 -5.52 22.19
CA ALA A 9 -6.85 -5.02 20.96
C ALA A 9 -6.61 -3.52 20.74
N THR A 10 -6.64 -2.71 21.81
CA THR A 10 -6.32 -1.28 21.77
C THR A 10 -4.86 -1.03 21.37
N SER A 11 -3.95 -1.92 21.79
CA SER A 11 -2.54 -1.87 21.40
C SER A 11 -2.35 -2.17 19.91
N LEU A 12 -2.96 -3.23 19.39
CA LEU A 12 -2.85 -3.61 17.98
C LEU A 12 -3.43 -2.53 17.05
N LYS A 13 -4.61 -1.98 17.37
CA LYS A 13 -5.20 -0.88 16.59
C LYS A 13 -4.25 0.31 16.50
N LYS A 14 -3.58 0.66 17.60
CA LYS A 14 -2.59 1.75 17.63
C LYS A 14 -1.37 1.43 16.76
N LYS A 15 -0.87 0.18 16.79
CA LYS A 15 0.22 -0.27 15.91
C LYS A 15 -0.18 -0.19 14.42
N ILE A 16 -1.38 -0.63 14.05
CA ILE A 16 -1.89 -0.56 12.67
C ILE A 16 -1.98 0.90 12.19
N TRP A 17 -2.53 1.82 12.99
CA TRP A 17 -2.61 3.23 12.58
C TRP A 17 -1.24 3.89 12.46
N LYS A 18 -0.30 3.55 13.35
CA LYS A 18 1.10 3.96 13.21
C LYS A 18 1.71 3.43 11.91
N MET A 19 1.45 2.17 11.57
CA MET A 19 1.91 1.55 10.33
C MET A 19 1.39 2.32 9.11
N VAL A 20 0.08 2.61 9.04
CA VAL A 20 -0.51 3.36 7.92
C VAL A 20 0.11 4.75 7.78
N ALA A 21 0.28 5.46 8.89
CA ALA A 21 0.90 6.78 8.90
C ALA A 21 2.37 6.72 8.43
N PHE A 22 3.11 5.70 8.88
CA PHE A 22 4.51 5.51 8.52
C PHE A 22 4.67 5.17 7.03
N GLY A 23 3.95 4.17 6.51
CA GLY A 23 4.03 3.78 5.10
C GLY A 23 3.68 4.92 4.15
N ARG A 24 2.62 5.67 4.46
CA ARG A 24 2.25 6.86 3.68
C ARG A 24 3.31 7.96 3.71
N LYS A 25 3.97 8.19 4.85
CA LYS A 25 5.07 9.14 4.95
C LYS A 25 6.34 8.64 4.25
N TYR A 26 6.55 7.32 4.20
CA TYR A 26 7.74 6.71 3.61
C TYR A 26 7.93 7.15 2.16
N ILE A 27 6.86 7.09 1.35
CA ILE A 27 6.95 7.42 -0.09
C ILE A 27 7.21 8.90 -0.36
N ASP A 28 7.07 9.80 0.63
CA ASP A 28 7.37 11.23 0.44
C ASP A 28 8.86 11.51 0.23
N GLY A 29 9.73 10.59 0.64
CA GLY A 29 11.18 10.82 0.71
C GLY A 29 12.04 9.88 -0.12
N VAL A 30 11.47 8.89 -0.83
CA VAL A 30 12.27 7.86 -1.50
C VAL A 30 11.79 7.56 -2.92
N ASN A 31 12.73 7.13 -3.78
CA ASN A 31 12.47 6.64 -5.14
C ASN A 31 11.89 5.22 -5.17
N ASN A 32 11.48 4.67 -4.02
CA ASN A 32 10.90 3.32 -3.95
C ASN A 32 9.54 3.37 -3.28
N PHE A 33 8.57 2.71 -3.89
CA PHE A 33 7.20 2.65 -3.42
C PHE A 33 6.93 1.45 -2.49
N CYS A 34 7.97 0.71 -2.13
CA CYS A 34 7.91 -0.48 -1.28
C CYS A 34 8.78 -0.32 -0.04
N CYS A 35 8.26 -0.67 1.12
CA CYS A 35 9.05 -0.82 2.34
C CYS A 35 8.59 -1.98 3.22
N LEU A 36 9.57 -2.56 3.90
CA LEU A 36 9.41 -3.60 4.90
C LEU A 36 10.14 -3.14 6.16
N TRP A 37 9.44 -3.14 7.29
CA TRP A 37 10.04 -2.77 8.57
C TRP A 37 9.44 -3.61 9.71
N LYS A 38 10.10 -3.59 10.86
CA LYS A 38 9.71 -4.32 12.05
C LYS A 38 9.33 -3.34 13.17
N ASP A 39 8.30 -3.69 13.93
CA ASP A 39 7.85 -2.98 15.14
C ASP A 39 7.50 -4.01 16.22
N ASP A 40 8.42 -4.20 17.16
CA ASP A 40 8.41 -5.25 18.18
C ASP A 40 8.24 -6.67 17.60
N ASP A 41 7.01 -7.19 17.65
CA ASP A 41 6.57 -8.55 17.36
C ASP A 41 5.91 -8.68 15.97
N LEU A 42 5.88 -7.59 15.20
CA LEU A 42 5.24 -7.53 13.90
C LEU A 42 6.21 -7.04 12.82
N HIS A 43 6.11 -7.66 11.64
CA HIS A 43 6.64 -7.13 10.40
C HIS A 43 5.51 -6.44 9.62
N PHE A 44 5.81 -5.26 9.13
CA PHE A 44 4.92 -4.44 8.35
C PHE A 44 5.46 -4.30 6.93
N PHE A 45 4.60 -4.62 5.96
CA PHE A 45 4.87 -4.47 4.55
C PHE A 45 3.94 -3.41 3.98
N TYR A 46 4.51 -2.44 3.27
CA TYR A 46 3.78 -1.43 2.53
C TYR A 46 4.28 -1.39 1.09
N ASN A 47 3.36 -1.34 0.15
CA ASN A 47 3.70 -1.21 -1.26
C ASN A 47 2.68 -0.36 -2.02
N VAL A 48 3.19 0.52 -2.87
CA VAL A 48 2.42 1.16 -3.94
C VAL A 48 2.98 0.69 -5.27
N TRP A 49 2.11 0.26 -6.18
CA TRP A 49 2.54 -0.18 -7.52
C TRP A 49 1.55 0.23 -8.59
N PHE A 50 2.02 0.11 -9.83
CA PHE A 50 1.30 0.52 -11.02
C PHE A 50 1.16 -0.65 -11.97
N GLU A 51 -0.02 -0.80 -12.56
CA GLU A 51 -0.28 -1.78 -13.59
C GLU A 51 -0.89 -1.11 -14.82
N ASP A 52 -0.64 -1.70 -15.99
CA ASP A 52 -1.41 -1.36 -17.20
C ASP A 52 -2.79 -2.03 -17.20
N SER A 53 -3.60 -1.71 -18.20
CA SER A 53 -4.93 -2.29 -18.40
C SER A 53 -4.93 -3.81 -18.58
N THR A 54 -3.77 -4.42 -18.88
CA THR A 54 -3.58 -5.88 -19.00
C THR A 54 -3.10 -6.53 -17.70
N GLY A 55 -2.67 -5.73 -16.71
CA GLY A 55 -2.27 -6.16 -15.36
C GLY A 55 -0.78 -6.45 -15.25
N ARG A 56 -0.02 -5.96 -16.23
CA ARG A 56 1.43 -6.04 -16.17
C ARG A 56 1.93 -4.93 -15.27
N LEU A 57 2.83 -5.29 -14.35
CA LEU A 57 3.53 -4.35 -13.51
C LEU A 57 4.35 -3.39 -14.39
N ILE A 58 4.08 -2.09 -14.27
CA ILE A 58 4.83 -1.04 -14.95
C ILE A 58 5.62 -0.21 -13.94
N LYS A 59 6.82 0.22 -14.35
CA LYS A 59 7.69 1.05 -13.51
C LYS A 59 7.50 2.51 -13.87
N PRO A 60 7.47 3.43 -12.88
CA PRO A 60 7.46 4.86 -13.13
C PRO A 60 8.60 5.28 -14.07
N THR A 61 8.29 6.16 -15.02
CA THR A 61 9.30 6.79 -15.89
C THR A 61 9.86 8.07 -15.28
N SER A 62 9.17 8.61 -14.27
CA SER A 62 9.56 9.78 -13.50
C SER A 62 9.24 9.59 -12.01
N TYR A 63 9.96 10.31 -11.14
CA TYR A 63 9.75 10.29 -9.69
C TYR A 63 9.18 11.63 -9.21
N PRO A 64 7.93 11.67 -8.74
CA PRO A 64 7.27 12.90 -8.33
C PRO A 64 7.80 13.45 -7.00
N ASN A 65 7.79 14.78 -6.88
CA ASN A 65 7.96 15.44 -5.58
C ASN A 65 6.62 15.49 -4.82
N LEU A 66 6.43 14.55 -3.89
CA LEU A 66 5.17 14.38 -3.16
C LEU A 66 4.87 15.47 -2.12
N LYS A 67 5.81 16.39 -1.82
CA LYS A 67 5.61 17.44 -0.79
C LYS A 67 4.43 18.37 -1.10
N LYS A 68 4.02 18.49 -2.37
CA LYS A 68 2.93 19.36 -2.84
C LYS A 68 1.67 18.57 -3.23
N PHE A 69 1.57 17.32 -2.80
CA PHE A 69 0.42 16.48 -3.11
C PHE A 69 -0.70 16.67 -2.08
N PRO A 70 -1.96 16.39 -2.45
CA PRO A 70 -3.04 16.32 -1.47
C PRO A 70 -2.77 15.21 -0.44
N ALA A 71 -3.58 15.17 0.62
CA ALA A 71 -3.50 14.11 1.62
C ALA A 71 -3.59 12.71 0.99
N LYS A 72 -2.92 11.72 1.58
CA LYS A 72 -2.91 10.34 1.07
C LYS A 72 -4.06 9.52 1.65
N GLY A 73 -4.56 8.59 0.86
CA GLY A 73 -5.58 7.63 1.26
C GLY A 73 -6.83 7.66 0.38
N ILE A 74 -7.67 6.65 0.55
CA ILE A 74 -8.79 6.36 -0.34
C ILE A 74 -9.81 7.50 -0.44
N LEU A 75 -10.05 8.22 0.66
CA LEU A 75 -10.96 9.37 0.70
C LEU A 75 -10.36 10.62 0.04
N CYS A 76 -9.07 10.60 -0.28
CA CYS A 76 -8.34 11.75 -0.80
C CYS A 76 -8.11 11.61 -2.31
N GLY A 77 -9.09 11.06 -3.03
CA GLY A 77 -9.02 10.46 -4.39
C GLY A 77 -8.24 11.21 -5.50
N ASN A 78 -7.84 12.45 -5.28
CA ASN A 78 -6.92 13.19 -6.15
C ASN A 78 -5.44 12.78 -5.97
N PHE A 79 -5.04 12.19 -4.84
CA PHE A 79 -3.64 11.82 -4.59
C PHE A 79 -3.10 10.82 -5.62
N TYR A 80 -3.73 9.65 -5.73
CA TYR A 80 -3.25 8.58 -6.61
C TYR A 80 -3.39 8.95 -8.10
N LYS A 81 -4.42 9.72 -8.47
CA LYS A 81 -4.55 10.28 -9.83
C LYS A 81 -3.37 11.18 -10.18
N LYS A 82 -3.01 12.10 -9.27
CA LYS A 82 -1.84 12.97 -9.45
C LYS A 82 -0.53 12.17 -9.45
N LEU A 83 -0.45 11.12 -8.63
CA LEU A 83 0.72 10.23 -8.57
C LEU A 83 0.96 9.54 -9.91
N VAL A 84 -0.09 8.93 -10.49
CA VAL A 84 -0.03 8.34 -11.83
C VAL A 84 0.41 9.37 -12.87
N LYS A 85 -0.17 10.58 -12.83
CA LYS A 85 0.15 11.64 -13.80
C LYS A 85 1.63 12.02 -13.80
N GLU A 86 2.21 12.17 -12.62
CA GLU A 86 3.60 12.61 -12.49
C GLU A 86 4.61 11.46 -12.65
N CYS A 87 4.21 10.23 -12.34
CA CYS A 87 5.05 9.03 -12.56
C CYS A 87 5.15 8.63 -14.04
N PHE A 88 4.15 8.97 -14.87
CA PHE A 88 4.03 8.51 -16.26
C PHE A 88 3.62 9.62 -17.25
N PRO A 89 4.34 10.76 -17.32
CA PRO A 89 3.89 11.97 -18.02
C PRO A 89 3.52 11.77 -19.51
N ASP A 90 4.13 10.79 -20.19
CA ASP A 90 3.92 10.50 -21.61
C ASP A 90 2.89 9.40 -21.89
N ALA A 91 2.29 8.80 -20.85
CA ALA A 91 1.35 7.70 -20.99
C ALA A 91 -0.11 8.19 -20.98
N SER A 92 -1.00 7.44 -21.65
CA SER A 92 -2.44 7.59 -21.44
C SER A 92 -2.79 7.11 -20.03
N PHE A 93 -2.93 8.05 -19.11
CA PHE A 93 -3.17 7.78 -17.67
C PHE A 93 -4.46 7.01 -17.41
N GLU A 94 -5.41 7.00 -18.35
CA GLU A 94 -6.69 6.27 -18.26
C GLU A 94 -6.51 4.75 -18.21
N HIS A 95 -5.33 4.24 -18.58
CA HIS A 95 -5.02 2.82 -18.59
C HIS A 95 -4.06 2.39 -17.48
N ILE A 96 -3.67 3.32 -16.59
CA ILE A 96 -2.76 3.02 -15.49
C ILE A 96 -3.54 2.92 -14.19
N LEU A 97 -3.49 1.74 -13.59
CA LEU A 97 -4.07 1.47 -12.28
C LEU A 97 -2.98 1.66 -11.22
N CYS A 98 -3.31 2.37 -10.14
CA CYS A 98 -2.42 2.60 -9.00
C CYS A 98 -3.00 1.93 -7.77
N TYR A 99 -2.21 1.11 -7.11
CA TYR A 99 -2.63 0.32 -5.96
C TYR A 99 -1.83 0.69 -4.72
N GLU A 100 -2.50 0.69 -3.57
CA GLU A 100 -1.88 0.83 -2.25
C GLU A 100 -2.21 -0.43 -1.44
N PHE A 101 -1.20 -1.07 -0.87
CA PHE A 101 -1.35 -2.29 -0.08
C PHE A 101 -0.55 -2.23 1.21
N PHE A 102 -1.17 -2.71 2.28
CA PHE A 102 -0.55 -2.93 3.57
C PHE A 102 -0.75 -4.38 3.99
N CYS A 103 0.30 -5.00 4.52
CA CYS A 103 0.24 -6.33 5.12
C CYS A 103 1.00 -6.36 6.45
N VAL A 104 0.55 -7.25 7.33
CA VAL A 104 1.14 -7.45 8.65
C VAL A 104 1.43 -8.93 8.82
N HIS A 105 2.66 -9.25 9.22
CA HIS A 105 3.09 -10.61 9.53
C HIS A 105 3.66 -10.66 10.95
N LEU A 106 3.61 -11.83 11.57
CA LEU A 106 4.28 -12.07 12.85
C LEU A 106 5.80 -12.11 12.67
N ASP A 107 6.55 -11.77 13.72
CA ASP A 107 8.02 -11.72 13.71
C ASP A 107 8.69 -13.03 13.24
N SER A 108 8.04 -14.16 13.46
CA SER A 108 8.52 -15.48 13.02
C SER A 108 8.53 -15.68 11.50
N THR A 109 8.02 -14.72 10.72
CA THR A 109 7.90 -14.83 9.25
C THR A 109 9.13 -14.26 8.57
N PRO A 110 9.87 -15.04 7.74
CA PRO A 110 11.01 -14.51 7.00
C PRO A 110 10.61 -13.44 5.98
N ASN A 111 11.46 -12.42 5.80
CA ASN A 111 11.21 -11.29 4.89
C ASN A 111 10.92 -11.72 3.44
N GLU A 112 11.61 -12.73 2.93
CA GLU A 112 11.39 -13.25 1.58
C GLU A 112 9.98 -13.84 1.42
N VAL A 113 9.50 -14.54 2.46
CA VAL A 113 8.13 -15.08 2.52
C VAL A 113 7.11 -13.95 2.59
N ILE A 114 7.38 -12.89 3.36
CA ILE A 114 6.50 -11.72 3.45
C ILE A 114 6.29 -11.08 2.08
N VAL A 115 7.37 -10.86 1.32
CA VAL A 115 7.32 -10.24 -0.01
C VAL A 115 6.61 -11.13 -1.02
N ASP A 116 6.93 -12.43 -1.06
CA ASP A 116 6.28 -13.39 -1.96
C ASP A 116 4.78 -13.54 -1.64
N HIS A 117 4.44 -13.70 -0.36
CA HIS A 117 3.06 -13.83 0.10
C HIS A 117 2.24 -12.58 -0.22
N SER A 118 2.80 -11.38 0.00
CA SER A 118 2.12 -10.12 -0.32
C SER A 118 1.79 -10.01 -1.81
N ARG A 119 2.71 -10.42 -2.70
CA ARG A 119 2.47 -10.44 -4.15
C ARG A 119 1.37 -11.43 -4.54
N LYS A 120 1.36 -12.61 -3.93
CA LYS A 120 0.32 -13.64 -4.17
C LYS A 120 -1.05 -13.16 -3.70
N LEU A 121 -1.14 -12.56 -2.51
CA LEU A 121 -2.38 -11.98 -1.98
C LEU A 121 -2.94 -10.90 -2.90
N CYS A 122 -2.09 -9.98 -3.37
CA CYS A 122 -2.52 -8.96 -4.32
C CYS A 122 -3.09 -9.58 -5.60
N ARG A 123 -2.53 -10.67 -6.13
CA ARG A 123 -3.12 -11.34 -7.31
C ARG A 123 -4.45 -12.01 -7.00
N GLN A 124 -4.54 -12.72 -5.88
CA GLN A 124 -5.74 -13.48 -5.51
C GLN A 124 -6.92 -12.58 -5.12
N LEU A 125 -6.67 -11.42 -4.49
CA LEU A 125 -7.74 -10.48 -4.14
C LEU A 125 -8.58 -10.07 -5.35
N TRP A 126 -8.02 -10.10 -6.56
CA TRP A 126 -8.74 -9.77 -7.79
C TRP A 126 -9.61 -10.92 -8.28
N ASP A 127 -9.16 -12.15 -8.10
CA ASP A 127 -9.94 -13.33 -8.46
C ASP A 127 -11.20 -13.45 -7.58
N PHE A 128 -11.11 -13.01 -6.32
CA PHE A 128 -12.20 -13.10 -5.35
C PHE A 128 -13.24 -11.98 -5.44
N THR A 129 -12.86 -10.75 -5.76
CA THR A 129 -13.80 -9.63 -5.73
C THR A 129 -14.78 -9.64 -6.90
N GLY A 130 -14.50 -10.38 -7.99
CA GLY A 130 -15.32 -10.36 -9.21
C GLY A 130 -15.39 -9.00 -9.92
N ALA A 131 -14.86 -7.96 -9.27
CA ALA A 131 -14.67 -6.61 -9.74
C ALA A 131 -13.57 -6.62 -10.79
N TYR A 132 -13.97 -6.73 -12.05
CA TYR A 132 -13.06 -6.60 -13.18
C TYR A 132 -12.47 -5.20 -13.23
N ARG A 133 -11.31 -4.99 -12.57
CA ARG A 133 -10.40 -3.83 -12.79
C ARG A 133 -11.07 -2.45 -12.83
N THR A 134 -12.26 -2.31 -12.27
CA THR A 134 -13.00 -1.06 -12.21
C THR A 134 -12.65 -0.39 -10.89
N SER A 135 -12.17 0.84 -10.99
CA SER A 135 -11.74 1.72 -9.88
C SER A 135 -12.85 2.03 -8.84
N LEU A 136 -14.00 1.36 -8.87
CA LEU A 136 -15.22 1.74 -8.14
C LEU A 136 -15.55 0.86 -6.92
N ASP A 137 -14.93 -0.29 -6.72
CA ASP A 137 -15.38 -1.24 -5.68
C ASP A 137 -14.67 -1.14 -4.32
N LEU A 138 -14.20 0.04 -3.94
CA LEU A 138 -13.72 0.32 -2.58
C LEU A 138 -14.37 1.57 -1.94
N LEU A 139 -15.60 1.90 -2.34
CA LEU A 139 -16.48 2.81 -1.59
C LEU A 139 -17.57 2.02 -0.86
#